data_AF-X1VEB9-F1
#
_entry.id   AF-X1VEB9-F1
#
_cell.length_a   1.000
_cell.length_b   1.000
_cell.length_c   1.000
_cell.angle_alpha   90.00
_cell.angle_beta   90.00
_cell.angle_gamma   90.00
#
_symmetry.space_group_name_H-M   'P 1'
#
loop_
_entity.id
_entity.type
_entity.pdbx_description
1 polymer ?
#
loop_
_entity_poly.entity_id
_entity_poly.type
_entity_poly.pdbx_seq_one_letter_code
_entity_poly.pdbx_strand_id
1 'polypeptide(L)'
;GIRTSEAAGLRKQDIKTSTVMVNGKTGEREIPISEETRRLLLALITDKDEYIFNGHKGPLGRHGIYRIVKRCMEKAGIYGPKLGGHRLRHAFGKGYLVSGGDLRSLQQIMGHANITTTERYAALTLDDTIKKHHQFSPLRLAHAAAQQSFLSESEVLREAEEILKGTKGKHD
;
A
#
# COMPACT_ATOMS: atom_id res chain seq x y z
N GLY A 1 -1.16 -4.61 -7.34
CA GLY A 1 -2.43 -5.12 -7.91
C GLY A 1 -2.55 -4.92 -9.41
N ILE A 2 -1.65 -5.48 -10.23
CA ILE A 2 -1.69 -5.41 -11.70
C ILE A 2 -2.70 -6.39 -12.32
N ARG A 3 -3.05 -6.23 -13.59
CA ARG A 3 -3.93 -7.17 -14.31
C ARG A 3 -3.15 -8.44 -14.65
N THR A 4 -3.83 -9.57 -14.75
CA THR A 4 -3.19 -10.84 -15.14
C THR A 4 -2.55 -10.79 -16.53
N SER A 5 -3.13 -10.02 -17.46
CA SER A 5 -2.54 -9.80 -18.78
C SER A 5 -1.28 -8.94 -18.72
N GLU A 6 -1.24 -7.96 -17.82
CA GLU A 6 -0.05 -7.12 -17.58
C GLU A 6 1.06 -7.96 -16.95
N ALA A 7 0.73 -8.81 -15.97
CA ALA A 7 1.68 -9.74 -15.36
C ALA A 7 2.29 -10.70 -16.40
N ALA A 8 1.47 -11.24 -17.30
CA ALA A 8 1.94 -12.13 -18.38
C ALA A 8 2.91 -11.44 -19.36
N GLY A 9 2.83 -10.12 -19.49
CA GLY A 9 3.68 -9.33 -20.37
C GLY A 9 4.97 -8.83 -19.73
N LEU A 10 5.18 -9.03 -18.42
CA LEU A 10 6.35 -8.53 -17.72
C LEU A 10 7.64 -9.20 -18.22
N ARG A 11 8.67 -8.38 -18.42
CA ARG A 11 10.01 -8.78 -18.86
C ARG A 11 11.07 -8.47 -17.80
N LYS A 12 12.24 -9.11 -17.94
CA LYS A 12 13.40 -8.89 -17.04
C LYS A 12 13.77 -7.41 -16.92
N GLN A 13 13.80 -6.70 -18.05
CA GLN A 13 14.16 -5.28 -18.12
C GLN A 13 13.16 -4.34 -17.42
N ASP A 14 11.94 -4.80 -17.17
CA ASP A 14 10.91 -3.97 -16.57
C ASP A 14 11.10 -3.84 -15.04
N ILE A 15 11.89 -4.73 -14.43
CA ILE A 15 12.15 -4.74 -12.99
C ILE A 15 13.27 -3.77 -12.65
N LYS A 16 12.95 -2.74 -11.86
CA LYS A 16 13.92 -1.79 -11.31
C LYS A 16 14.15 -2.08 -9.82
N THR A 17 14.86 -1.19 -9.12
CA THR A 17 15.23 -1.38 -7.70
C THR A 17 14.02 -1.38 -6.77
N SER A 18 13.08 -0.44 -6.95
CA SER A 18 11.91 -0.26 -6.07
C SER A 18 10.59 -0.27 -6.84
N THR A 19 10.64 -0.45 -8.15
CA THR A 19 9.50 -0.32 -9.04
C THR A 19 9.54 -1.37 -10.14
N VAL A 20 8.39 -1.58 -10.80
CA VAL A 20 8.28 -2.33 -12.04
C VAL A 20 7.55 -1.49 -13.08
N MET A 21 8.08 -1.45 -14.31
CA MET A 21 7.39 -0.84 -15.43
C MET A 21 6.31 -1.79 -15.93
N VAL A 22 5.08 -1.29 -16.10
CA VAL A 22 3.95 -2.08 -16.55
C VAL A 22 3.31 -1.43 -17.75
N ASN A 23 3.30 -2.15 -18.86
CA ASN A 23 2.57 -1.76 -20.05
C ASN A 23 1.19 -2.42 -20.06
N GLY A 24 0.14 -1.60 -20.17
CA GLY A 24 -1.23 -2.07 -20.23
C GLY A 24 -2.06 -1.29 -21.25
N LYS A 25 -3.34 -1.67 -21.39
CA LYS A 25 -4.28 -1.02 -22.33
C LYS A 25 -4.41 0.50 -22.11
N THR A 26 -4.16 0.96 -20.89
CA THR A 26 -4.26 2.37 -20.50
C THR A 26 -2.92 3.12 -20.57
N GLY A 27 -1.91 2.54 -21.22
CA GLY A 27 -0.56 3.07 -21.29
C GLY A 27 0.42 2.43 -20.30
N GLU A 28 1.66 2.92 -20.36
CA GLU A 28 2.74 2.52 -19.48
C GLU A 28 2.64 3.25 -18.14
N ARG A 29 2.97 2.53 -17.07
CA ARG A 29 3.05 3.12 -15.74
C ARG A 29 4.06 2.38 -14.89
N GLU A 30 4.71 3.14 -14.03
CA GLU A 30 5.67 2.62 -13.07
C GLU A 30 4.95 2.32 -11.75
N ILE A 31 5.15 1.12 -11.22
CA ILE A 31 4.42 0.64 -10.04
C ILE A 31 5.42 0.30 -8.94
N PRO A 32 5.25 0.83 -7.72
CA PRO A 32 6.10 0.48 -6.59
C PRO A 32 5.94 -1.00 -6.22
N ILE A 33 7.06 -1.64 -5.91
CA ILE A 33 7.12 -3.01 -5.42
C ILE A 33 8.02 -3.07 -4.17
N SER A 34 7.73 -4.00 -3.26
CA SER A 34 8.63 -4.26 -2.14
C SER A 34 9.91 -4.95 -2.62
N GLU A 35 10.98 -4.85 -1.84
CA GLU A 35 12.21 -5.60 -2.06
C GLU A 35 11.92 -7.11 -2.16
N GLU A 36 11.06 -7.63 -1.28
CA GLU A 36 10.68 -9.04 -1.31
C GLU A 36 9.98 -9.43 -2.62
N THR A 37 9.08 -8.57 -3.12
CA THR A 37 8.43 -8.82 -4.42
C THR A 37 9.46 -8.83 -5.54
N ARG A 38 10.41 -7.88 -5.52
CA ARG A 38 11.50 -7.82 -6.50
C ARG A 38 12.35 -9.09 -6.45
N ARG A 39 12.77 -9.52 -5.27
CA ARG A 39 13.58 -10.73 -5.05
C ARG A 39 12.88 -11.96 -5.61
N LEU A 40 11.59 -12.14 -5.31
CA LEU A 40 10.79 -13.24 -5.82
C LEU A 40 10.63 -13.20 -7.33
N LEU A 41 10.42 -12.02 -7.94
CA LEU A 41 10.33 -11.90 -9.40
C LEU A 41 11.66 -12.28 -10.07
N LEU A 42 12.79 -11.79 -9.55
CA LEU A 42 14.12 -12.10 -10.09
C LEU A 42 14.48 -13.58 -9.97
N ALA A 43 14.03 -14.24 -8.89
CA ALA A 43 14.23 -15.68 -8.69
C ALA A 43 13.49 -16.56 -9.71
N LEU A 44 12.52 -16.01 -10.45
CA LEU A 44 11.81 -16.72 -11.51
C LEU A 44 12.53 -16.68 -12.87
N ILE A 45 13.59 -15.88 -13.00
CA ILE A 45 14.24 -15.57 -14.27
C ILE A 45 15.55 -16.32 -14.38
N THR A 46 15.79 -16.96 -15.52
CA THR A 46 17.12 -17.44 -15.93
C THR A 46 17.74 -16.48 -16.95
N ASP A 47 19.04 -16.62 -17.25
CA ASP A 47 19.72 -15.75 -18.22
C ASP A 47 19.14 -15.83 -19.65
N LYS A 48 18.40 -16.89 -19.97
CA LYS A 48 17.77 -17.09 -21.27
C LYS A 48 16.35 -16.56 -21.36
N ASP A 49 15.75 -16.16 -20.24
CA ASP A 49 14.35 -15.77 -20.16
C ASP A 49 14.17 -14.28 -20.45
N GLU A 50 13.35 -13.95 -21.45
CA GLU A 50 12.91 -12.58 -21.70
C GLU A 50 11.78 -12.17 -20.75
N TYR A 51 10.80 -13.07 -20.57
CA TYR A 51 9.61 -12.86 -19.75
C TYR A 51 9.82 -13.37 -18.33
N ILE A 52 9.13 -12.76 -17.36
CA ILE A 52 9.24 -13.17 -15.94
C ILE A 52 8.54 -14.50 -15.67
N PHE A 53 7.38 -14.72 -16.28
CA PHE A 53 6.54 -15.88 -16.00
C PHE A 53 6.62 -16.87 -17.15
N ASN A 54 7.44 -17.91 -17.01
CA ASN A 54 7.60 -18.97 -18.01
C ASN A 54 6.99 -20.30 -17.55
N GLY A 55 6.50 -21.08 -18.52
CA GLY A 55 6.11 -22.47 -18.37
C GLY A 55 7.00 -23.37 -19.22
N HIS A 56 6.71 -24.67 -19.25
CA HIS A 56 7.55 -25.64 -19.98
C HIS A 56 7.59 -25.42 -21.50
N LYS A 57 6.64 -24.66 -22.05
CA LYS A 57 6.53 -24.37 -23.50
C LYS A 57 6.86 -22.91 -23.84
N GLY A 58 7.50 -22.18 -22.92
CA GLY A 58 7.78 -20.75 -23.06
C GLY A 58 6.86 -19.87 -22.19
N PRO A 59 6.73 -18.57 -22.52
CA PRO A 59 6.05 -17.59 -21.68
C PRO A 59 4.61 -17.95 -21.35
N LEU A 60 4.21 -17.73 -20.09
CA LEU A 60 2.85 -17.95 -19.64
C LEU A 60 1.94 -16.82 -20.09
N GLY A 61 0.95 -17.16 -20.92
CA GLY A 61 -0.17 -16.27 -21.19
C GLY A 61 -1.09 -16.11 -19.97
N ARG A 62 -2.03 -15.16 -20.08
CA ARG A 62 -3.04 -14.84 -19.06
C ARG A 62 -3.75 -16.07 -18.47
N HIS A 63 -4.12 -17.04 -19.31
CA HIS A 63 -4.82 -18.26 -18.88
C HIS A 63 -3.92 -19.23 -18.09
N GLY A 64 -2.61 -19.23 -18.36
CA GLY A 64 -1.64 -20.02 -17.60
C GLY A 64 -1.51 -19.47 -16.17
N ILE A 65 -1.28 -18.16 -16.06
CA ILE A 65 -1.22 -17.47 -14.76
C ILE A 65 -2.52 -17.65 -13.98
N TYR A 66 -3.68 -17.49 -14.63
CA TYR A 66 -4.98 -17.72 -14.00
C TYR A 66 -5.08 -19.12 -13.35
N ARG A 67 -4.67 -20.17 -14.07
CA ARG A 67 -4.70 -21.56 -13.58
C ARG A 67 -3.80 -21.76 -12.36
N ILE A 68 -2.60 -21.18 -12.38
CA ILE A 68 -1.65 -21.24 -11.26
C ILE A 68 -2.26 -20.54 -10.04
N VAL A 69 -2.74 -19.30 -10.20
CA VAL A 69 -3.34 -18.54 -9.10
C VAL A 69 -4.55 -19.26 -8.53
N LYS A 70 -5.45 -19.77 -9.39
CA LYS A 70 -6.62 -20.55 -8.96
C LYS A 70 -6.21 -21.74 -8.08
N ARG A 71 -5.21 -22.52 -8.53
CA ARG A 71 -4.69 -23.66 -7.77
C ARG A 71 -4.08 -23.25 -6.44
N CYS A 72 -3.34 -22.15 -6.38
CA CYS A 72 -2.79 -21.64 -5.12
C CYS A 72 -3.89 -21.21 -4.16
N MET A 73 -4.93 -20.54 -4.66
CA MET A 73 -6.09 -20.15 -3.85
C MET A 73 -6.83 -21.38 -3.29
N GLU A 74 -7.06 -22.40 -4.11
CA GLU A 74 -7.70 -23.65 -3.69
C GLU A 74 -6.87 -24.39 -2.63
N LYS A 75 -5.54 -24.45 -2.80
CA LYS A 75 -4.64 -25.02 -1.78
C LYS A 75 -4.65 -24.25 -0.46
N ALA A 76 -4.93 -22.95 -0.51
CA ALA A 76 -5.08 -22.10 0.67
C ALA A 76 -6.50 -22.16 1.28
N GLY A 77 -7.37 -23.08 0.81
CA GLY A 77 -8.74 -23.21 1.29
C GLY A 77 -9.69 -22.10 0.81
N ILE A 78 -9.29 -21.32 -0.20
CA ILE A 78 -10.10 -20.21 -0.73
C ILE A 78 -10.93 -20.71 -1.91
N TYR A 79 -12.22 -20.89 -1.67
CA TYR A 79 -13.20 -21.30 -2.68
C TYR A 79 -14.16 -20.15 -3.06
N GLY A 80 -14.99 -20.38 -4.08
CA GLY A 80 -16.05 -19.46 -4.51
C GLY A 80 -15.91 -18.92 -5.94
N PRO A 81 -16.82 -18.03 -6.36
CA PRO A 81 -16.82 -17.51 -7.73
C PRO A 81 -15.61 -16.59 -7.98
N LYS A 82 -15.21 -16.48 -9.25
CA LYS A 82 -14.18 -15.53 -9.72
C LYS A 82 -12.78 -15.73 -9.09
N LEU A 83 -12.37 -16.97 -8.83
CA LEU A 83 -10.99 -17.29 -8.44
C LEU A 83 -10.00 -16.74 -9.48
N GLY A 84 -8.78 -16.40 -9.06
CA GLY A 84 -7.74 -15.88 -9.95
C GLY A 84 -7.40 -14.40 -9.73
N GLY A 85 -6.64 -13.84 -10.69
CA GLY A 85 -6.01 -12.53 -10.53
C GLY A 85 -6.97 -11.35 -10.33
N HIS A 86 -8.22 -11.43 -10.82
CA HIS A 86 -9.20 -10.38 -10.58
C HIS A 86 -9.58 -10.28 -9.09
N ARG A 87 -9.75 -11.41 -8.39
CA ARG A 87 -10.06 -11.43 -6.95
C ARG A 87 -8.88 -10.95 -6.11
N LEU A 88 -7.65 -11.36 -6.45
CA LEU A 88 -6.44 -10.84 -5.79
C LEU A 88 -6.29 -9.32 -6.00
N ARG A 89 -6.52 -8.85 -7.22
CA ARG A 89 -6.50 -7.41 -7.52
C ARG A 89 -7.57 -6.66 -6.74
N HIS A 90 -8.74 -7.25 -6.57
CA HIS A 90 -9.81 -6.63 -5.79
C HIS A 90 -9.43 -6.54 -4.31
N ALA A 91 -8.90 -7.63 -3.73
CA ALA A 91 -8.40 -7.66 -2.37
C ALA A 91 -7.28 -6.64 -2.14
N PHE A 92 -6.37 -6.48 -3.11
CA PHE A 92 -5.33 -5.44 -3.07
C PHE A 92 -5.95 -4.03 -2.98
N GLY A 93 -6.90 -3.69 -3.85
CA GLY A 93 -7.53 -2.37 -3.85
C GLY A 93 -8.25 -2.05 -2.55
N LYS A 94 -9.06 -3.01 -2.05
CA LYS A 94 -9.75 -2.87 -0.75
C LYS A 94 -8.74 -2.74 0.39
N GLY A 95 -7.77 -3.63 0.47
CA GLY A 95 -6.77 -3.65 1.54
C GLY A 95 -5.93 -2.38 1.58
N TYR A 96 -5.54 -1.85 0.42
CA TYR A 96 -4.80 -0.59 0.32
C TYR A 96 -5.60 0.58 0.92
N LEU A 97 -6.87 0.73 0.54
CA LEU A 97 -7.72 1.79 1.09
C LEU A 97 -7.98 1.58 2.58
N VAL A 98 -8.34 0.37 3.01
CA VAL A 98 -8.58 0.07 4.44
C VAL A 98 -7.37 0.42 5.29
N SER A 99 -6.15 0.19 4.78
CA SER A 99 -4.89 0.52 5.45
C SER A 99 -4.55 2.02 5.46
N GLY A 100 -5.46 2.88 5.00
CA GLY A 100 -5.28 4.34 5.00
C GLY A 100 -4.65 4.91 3.73
N GLY A 101 -4.42 4.08 2.71
CA GLY A 101 -3.93 4.56 1.42
C GLY A 101 -4.93 5.48 0.71
N ASP A 102 -4.42 6.45 -0.05
CA ASP A 102 -5.25 7.41 -0.77
C ASP A 102 -5.75 6.87 -2.13
N LEU A 103 -6.87 7.42 -2.58
CA LEU A 103 -7.54 6.96 -3.80
C LEU A 103 -6.72 7.25 -5.07
N ARG A 104 -5.98 8.36 -5.12
CA ARG A 104 -5.28 8.81 -6.32
C ARG A 104 -4.04 7.95 -6.59
N SER A 105 -3.26 7.66 -5.56
CA SER A 105 -2.14 6.72 -5.67
C SER A 105 -2.62 5.33 -6.04
N LEU A 106 -3.75 4.87 -5.47
CA LEU A 106 -4.32 3.58 -5.83
C LEU A 106 -4.74 3.52 -7.30
N GLN A 107 -5.36 4.58 -7.82
CA GLN A 107 -5.75 4.67 -9.23
C GLN A 107 -4.55 4.58 -10.17
N GLN A 108 -3.47 5.28 -9.85
CA GLN A 108 -2.22 5.23 -10.63
C GLN A 108 -1.63 3.81 -10.61
N ILE A 109 -1.49 3.20 -9.43
CA ILE A 109 -0.97 1.83 -9.28
C ILE A 109 -1.80 0.82 -10.09
N MET A 110 -3.13 0.91 -9.98
CA MET A 110 -4.02 -0.02 -10.66
C MET A 110 -4.15 0.29 -12.16
N GLY A 111 -3.93 1.52 -12.62
CA GLY A 111 -4.14 1.91 -14.01
C GLY A 111 -5.62 1.83 -14.40
N HIS A 112 -6.50 2.44 -13.61
CA HIS A 112 -7.91 2.62 -13.96
C HIS A 112 -8.08 3.95 -14.71
N ALA A 113 -8.60 3.89 -15.94
CA ALA A 113 -8.94 5.09 -16.70
C ALA A 113 -10.20 5.80 -16.18
N ASN A 114 -10.99 5.16 -15.30
CA ASN A 114 -12.24 5.72 -14.75
C ASN A 114 -12.39 5.48 -13.24
N ILE A 115 -12.79 6.55 -12.54
CA ILE A 115 -13.01 6.65 -11.07
C ILE A 115 -14.02 5.60 -10.56
N THR A 116 -15.04 5.26 -11.36
CA THR A 116 -16.12 4.33 -11.01
C THR A 116 -15.66 2.90 -10.70
N THR A 117 -14.48 2.47 -11.19
CA THR A 117 -13.91 1.16 -10.81
C THR A 117 -13.23 1.20 -9.44
N THR A 118 -12.86 2.40 -8.97
CA THR A 118 -12.15 2.60 -7.70
C THR A 118 -13.10 2.98 -6.57
N GLU A 119 -14.21 3.65 -6.86
CA GLU A 119 -15.32 3.86 -5.92
C GLU A 119 -15.85 2.55 -5.33
N ARG A 120 -15.84 1.45 -6.11
CA ARG A 120 -16.21 0.12 -5.60
C ARG A 120 -15.27 -0.42 -4.52
N TYR A 121 -14.03 0.09 -4.41
CA TYR A 121 -13.11 -0.24 -3.30
C TYR A 121 -13.34 0.63 -2.07
N ALA A 122 -13.96 1.80 -2.26
CA ALA A 122 -14.30 2.73 -1.19
C ALA A 122 -15.56 2.32 -0.40
N ALA A 123 -16.12 1.13 -0.67
CA ALA A 123 -17.02 0.46 0.26
C ALA A 123 -16.23 0.02 1.51
N LEU A 124 -15.78 1.00 2.28
CA LEU A 124 -15.24 0.85 3.62
C LEU A 124 -16.36 0.33 4.50
N THR A 125 -16.06 -0.62 5.37
CA THR A 125 -17.01 -1.00 6.41
C THR A 125 -17.16 0.18 7.38
N LEU A 126 -18.24 0.22 8.16
CA LEU A 126 -18.45 1.25 9.17
C LEU A 126 -17.26 1.28 10.15
N ASP A 127 -16.74 0.12 10.56
CA ASP A 127 -15.55 -0.01 11.40
C ASP A 127 -14.29 0.61 10.78
N ASP A 128 -14.06 0.42 9.48
CA ASP A 128 -12.92 1.03 8.78
C ASP A 128 -13.06 2.56 8.73
N THR A 129 -14.29 3.04 8.59
CA THR A 129 -14.62 4.48 8.56
C THR A 129 -14.41 5.10 9.95
N ILE A 130 -14.86 4.43 11.01
CA ILE A 130 -14.66 4.83 12.41
C ILE A 130 -13.16 4.87 12.74
N LYS A 131 -12.39 3.84 12.39
CA LYS A 131 -10.93 3.81 12.62
C LYS A 131 -10.21 4.96 11.94
N LYS A 132 -10.53 5.23 10.67
CA LYS A 132 -9.95 6.35 9.93
C LYS A 132 -10.36 7.70 10.50
N HIS A 133 -11.63 7.85 10.89
CA HIS A 133 -12.10 9.06 11.58
C HIS A 133 -11.27 9.30 12.85
N HIS A 134 -11.07 8.29 13.70
CA HIS A 134 -10.21 8.45 14.88
C HIS A 134 -8.75 8.77 14.53
N GLN A 135 -8.20 8.16 13.48
CA GLN A 135 -6.81 8.35 13.06
C GLN A 135 -6.54 9.75 12.51
N PHE A 136 -7.48 10.32 11.75
CA PHE A 136 -7.31 11.59 11.03
C PHE A 136 -8.19 12.73 11.58
N SER A 137 -8.92 12.51 12.67
CA SER A 137 -9.70 13.57 13.32
C SER A 137 -8.77 14.69 13.79
N PRO A 138 -9.07 15.96 13.49
CA PRO A 138 -8.32 17.10 14.01
C PRO A 138 -8.16 17.10 15.54
N LEU A 139 -9.13 16.51 16.27
CA LEU A 139 -9.09 16.37 17.72
C LEU A 139 -7.96 15.47 18.23
N ARG A 140 -7.44 14.57 17.39
CA ARG A 140 -6.28 13.74 17.73
C ARG A 140 -5.04 14.59 17.99
N LEU A 141 -4.81 15.63 17.18
CA LEU A 141 -3.68 16.55 17.35
C LEU A 141 -3.85 17.39 18.63
N ALA A 142 -5.07 17.83 18.91
CA ALA A 142 -5.38 18.55 20.15
C ALA A 142 -5.16 17.68 21.40
N HIS A 143 -5.56 16.41 21.40
CA HIS A 143 -5.30 15.49 22.50
C HIS A 143 -3.81 15.13 22.66
N ALA A 144 -3.09 14.92 21.56
CA ALA A 144 -1.65 14.66 21.62
C ALA A 144 -0.88 15.88 22.16
N ALA A 145 -1.25 17.09 21.75
CA ALA A 145 -0.69 18.33 22.26
C ALA A 145 -1.02 18.54 23.75
N ALA A 146 -2.25 18.26 24.18
CA ALA A 146 -2.65 18.33 25.58
C ALA A 146 -1.93 17.30 26.46
N GLN A 147 -1.71 16.07 25.98
CA GLN A 147 -0.97 15.03 26.71
C GLN A 147 0.53 15.33 26.80
N GLN A 148 1.14 15.94 25.77
CA GLN A 148 2.51 16.41 25.83
C GLN A 148 2.66 17.61 26.78
N SER A 149 1.67 18.51 26.82
CA SER A 149 1.62 19.64 27.74
C SER A 149 1.43 19.23 29.21
N PHE A 150 0.79 18.08 29.47
CA PHE A 150 0.55 17.60 30.84
C PHE A 150 1.80 17.04 31.52
N LEU A 151 2.82 16.61 30.74
CA LEU A 151 4.09 16.14 31.29
C LEU A 151 5.06 17.29 31.61
N SER A 152 4.85 18.49 31.04
CA SER A 152 5.72 19.66 31.22
C SER A 152 5.24 20.64 32.29
N GLU A 153 4.04 20.45 32.88
CA GLU A 153 3.53 21.36 33.93
C GLU A 153 4.49 21.47 35.11
N SER A 154 5.14 20.36 35.49
CA SER A 154 6.10 20.34 36.60
C SER A 154 7.42 21.08 36.30
N GLU A 155 7.86 21.10 35.04
CA GLU A 155 9.06 21.84 34.62
C GLU A 155 8.76 23.33 34.47
N VAL A 156 7.61 23.68 33.89
CA VAL A 156 7.17 25.07 33.74
C VAL A 156 6.89 25.73 35.08
N LEU A 157 6.27 25.02 36.04
CA LEU A 157 6.05 25.53 37.40
C LEU A 157 7.36 25.74 38.15
N ARG A 158 8.34 24.85 37.95
CA ARG A 158 9.65 24.90 38.61
C ARG A 158 10.52 26.02 38.05
N GLU A 159 10.49 26.23 36.73
CA GLU A 159 11.14 27.35 36.06
C GLU A 159 10.50 28.70 36.44
N ALA A 160 9.17 28.76 36.54
CA ALA A 160 8.46 29.92 37.04
C ALA A 160 8.78 30.24 38.52
N GLU A 161 8.91 29.22 39.37
CA GLU A 161 9.34 29.41 40.77
C GLU A 161 10.80 29.89 40.90
N GLU A 162 11.71 29.41 40.05
CA GLU A 162 13.11 29.87 40.05
C GLU A 162 13.24 31.33 39.60
N ILE A 163 12.48 31.74 38.57
CA ILE A 163 12.43 33.13 38.11
C ILE A 163 11.91 34.06 39.22
N LEU A 164 10.89 33.63 39.98
CA LEU A 164 10.34 34.39 41.10
C LEU A 164 11.27 34.44 42.33
N LYS A 165 12.12 33.42 42.53
CA LYS A 165 13.15 33.42 43.60
C LYS A 165 14.39 34.24 43.23
N GLY A 166 14.68 34.40 41.93
CA GLY A 166 15.85 35.15 41.43
C GLY A 166 15.73 36.67 41.39
N THR A 167 14.56 37.27 41.67
CA THR A 167 14.32 38.72 41.54
C THR A 167 14.44 39.53 42.84
N LYS A 168 14.99 38.95 43.93
CA LYS A 168 15.34 39.71 45.16
C LYS A 168 16.85 39.84 45.30
N GLY A 169 17.44 40.84 44.65
CA GLY A 169 18.82 41.20 44.91
C GLY A 169 19.49 42.03 43.82
N LYS A 170 19.11 43.32 43.73
CA LYS A 170 20.02 44.44 43.45
C LYS A 170 19.22 45.75 43.52
N HIS A 171 19.13 46.27 44.74
CA HIS A 171 19.21 47.72 44.94
C HIS A 171 20.65 48.12 44.66
N ASP A 172 20.84 49.10 43.78
CA ASP A 172 21.53 50.35 44.09
C ASP A 172 21.06 51.42 43.08
#